data_AF-A0A7Y9RQL8-F1
#
_entry.id   AF-A0A7Y9RQL8-F1
#
_cell.length_a   1.000
_cell.length_b   1.000
_cell.length_c   1.000
_cell.angle_alpha   90.00
_cell.angle_beta   90.00
_cell.angle_gamma   90.00
#
_symmetry.space_group_name_H-M   'P 1'
#
loop_
_entity.id
_entity.type
_entity.pdbx_description
1 polymer ?
#
loop_
_entity_poly.entity_id
_entity_poly.type
_entity_poly.pdbx_seq_one_letter_code
_entity_poly.pdbx_strand_id
1 'polypeptide(L)'
;MRPLLAVSTAIDWLNEKVGNVCNILVLAACVVSAANAMIRYAFSYSSNSWLETQWYMFAVVVMFGSSYTFKRNEHVRVEILYLMLSERGQLWLDLIGTLVFLVPACLLLSYLSWAMFYNSFIIGEMSNNAGGLLRWPIKFVLPAGFFMVALQGVSEAIKRAAALRGEVTIDAKYERPTQ
;
A
#
# COMPACT_ATOMS: atom_id res chain seq x y z
N MET A 1 26.69 -0.39 -7.65
CA MET A 1 25.24 -0.62 -7.83
C MET A 1 24.76 -2.01 -7.41
N ARG A 2 25.51 -3.09 -7.65
CA ARG A 2 25.14 -4.46 -7.26
C ARG A 2 24.51 -4.63 -5.85
N PRO A 3 25.08 -4.09 -4.75
CA PRO A 3 24.45 -4.24 -3.43
C PRO A 3 23.13 -3.48 -3.28
N LEU A 4 23.01 -2.30 -3.90
CA LEU A 4 21.78 -1.49 -3.87
C LEU A 4 20.66 -2.17 -4.68
N LEU A 5 21.00 -2.74 -5.83
CA LEU A 5 20.06 -3.52 -6.63
C LEU A 5 19.60 -4.77 -5.87
N ALA A 6 20.48 -5.45 -5.13
CA ALA A 6 20.09 -6.57 -4.28
C ALA A 6 19.08 -6.17 -3.19
N VAL A 7 19.28 -4.99 -2.56
CA VAL A 7 18.30 -4.43 -1.60
C VAL A 7 16.96 -4.15 -2.28
N SER A 8 16.98 -3.54 -3.47
CA SER A 8 15.78 -3.29 -4.26
C SER A 8 15.03 -4.60 -4.58
N THR A 9 15.74 -5.65 -5.00
CA THR A 9 15.13 -6.96 -5.28
C THR A 9 14.53 -7.60 -4.01
N ALA A 10 15.17 -7.44 -2.86
CA ALA A 10 14.62 -7.94 -1.59
C ALA A 10 13.32 -7.23 -1.20
N ILE A 11 13.26 -5.90 -1.37
CA ILE A 11 12.05 -5.10 -1.12
C ILE A 11 10.94 -5.51 -2.09
N ASP A 12 11.27 -5.65 -3.37
CA ASP A 12 10.32 -6.08 -4.39
C ASP A 12 9.73 -7.46 -4.10
N TRP A 13 10.56 -8.40 -3.63
CA TRP A 13 10.13 -9.74 -3.24
C TRP A 13 9.18 -9.69 -2.04
N LEU A 14 9.49 -8.86 -1.04
CA LEU A 14 8.63 -8.67 0.13
C LEU A 14 7.25 -8.14 -0.29
N ASN A 15 7.22 -7.11 -1.13
CA ASN A 15 5.97 -6.51 -1.62
C ASN A 15 5.15 -7.48 -2.48
N GLU A 16 5.80 -8.40 -3.19
CA GLU A 16 5.12 -9.44 -3.96
C GLU A 16 4.46 -10.50 -3.07
N LYS A 17 5.13 -10.91 -2.00
CA LYS A 17 4.54 -11.81 -1.00
C LYS A 17 3.35 -11.17 -0.32
N VAL A 18 3.48 -9.91 0.07
CA VAL A 18 2.38 -9.16 0.69
C VAL A 18 1.23 -8.95 -0.29
N GLY A 19 1.50 -8.66 -1.57
CA GLY A 19 0.49 -8.58 -2.62
C GLY A 19 -0.30 -9.89 -2.78
N ASN A 20 0.37 -11.04 -2.73
CA ASN A 20 -0.31 -12.34 -2.78
C ASN A 20 -1.22 -12.57 -1.57
N VAL A 21 -0.81 -12.15 -0.38
CA VAL A 21 -1.65 -12.18 0.82
C VAL A 21 -2.86 -11.25 0.65
N CYS A 22 -2.68 -10.05 0.09
CA CYS A 22 -3.76 -9.14 -0.23
C CYS A 22 -4.77 -9.76 -1.22
N ASN A 23 -4.32 -10.50 -2.25
CA ASN A 23 -5.22 -11.17 -3.19
C ASN A 23 -6.14 -12.18 -2.50
N ILE A 24 -5.60 -12.97 -1.57
CA ILE A 24 -6.39 -13.92 -0.78
C ILE A 24 -7.35 -13.17 0.16
N LEU A 25 -6.89 -12.09 0.78
CA LEU A 25 -7.71 -11.23 1.65
C LEU A 25 -8.88 -10.59 0.91
N VAL A 26 -8.71 -10.15 -0.34
CA VAL A 26 -9.80 -9.63 -1.17
C VAL A 26 -10.86 -10.70 -1.38
N LEU A 27 -10.45 -11.91 -1.79
CA LEU A 27 -11.38 -13.03 -1.96
C LEU A 27 -12.12 -13.34 -0.64
N ALA A 28 -11.39 -13.37 0.48
CA ALA A 28 -11.97 -13.57 1.80
C ALA A 28 -12.98 -12.46 2.17
N ALA A 29 -12.66 -11.20 1.91
CA ALA A 29 -13.54 -10.07 2.16
C ALA A 29 -14.83 -10.14 1.32
N CYS A 30 -14.73 -10.57 0.05
CA CYS A 30 -15.89 -10.83 -0.80
C CYS A 30 -16.78 -11.95 -0.24
N VAL A 31 -16.19 -13.06 0.20
CA VAL A 31 -16.94 -14.19 0.79
C VAL A 31 -17.63 -13.76 2.09
N VAL A 32 -16.94 -13.05 2.98
CA VAL A 32 -17.53 -12.52 4.22
C VAL A 32 -18.67 -11.56 3.90
N SER A 33 -18.51 -10.69 2.89
CA SER A 33 -19.56 -9.78 2.44
C SER A 33 -20.80 -10.50 1.94
N ALA A 34 -20.61 -11.48 1.05
CA ALA A 34 -21.69 -12.27 0.49
C ALA A 34 -22.41 -13.06 1.58
N ALA A 35 -21.67 -13.70 2.49
CA ALA A 35 -22.24 -14.45 3.60
C ALA A 35 -23.04 -13.55 4.55
N ASN A 36 -22.50 -12.37 4.91
CA ASN A 36 -23.20 -11.42 5.77
C ASN A 36 -24.50 -10.91 5.12
N ALA A 37 -24.46 -10.58 3.82
CA ALA A 37 -25.65 -10.18 3.08
C ALA A 37 -26.69 -11.32 3.02
N MET A 38 -26.25 -12.55 2.74
CA MET A 38 -27.13 -13.71 2.64
C MET A 38 -27.84 -13.99 3.96
N ILE A 39 -27.12 -13.98 5.09
CA ILE A 39 -27.71 -14.18 6.42
C ILE A 39 -28.68 -13.05 6.76
N ARG A 40 -28.34 -11.81 6.41
CA ARG A 40 -29.21 -10.66 6.66
C ARG A 40 -30.54 -10.75 5.92
N TYR A 41 -30.54 -11.19 4.67
CA TYR A 41 -31.76 -11.29 3.88
C TYR A 41 -32.53 -12.60 4.11
N ALA A 42 -31.84 -13.71 4.43
CA ALA A 42 -32.47 -15.00 4.66
C ALA A 42 -33.03 -15.15 6.09
N PHE A 43 -32.32 -14.62 7.08
CA PHE A 43 -32.61 -14.84 8.51
C PHE A 43 -32.87 -13.55 9.30
N SER A 44 -32.88 -12.38 8.64
CA SER A 44 -33.05 -11.06 9.28
C SER A 44 -32.05 -10.80 10.42
N TYR A 45 -30.91 -11.48 10.40
CA TYR A 45 -29.85 -11.39 11.40
C TYR A 45 -28.61 -10.72 10.79
N SER A 46 -28.00 -9.78 11.51
CA SER A 46 -26.80 -9.06 11.08
C SER A 46 -25.88 -8.87 12.27
N SER A 47 -24.59 -9.14 12.09
CA SER A 47 -23.57 -8.94 13.12
C SER A 47 -22.67 -7.75 12.76
N ASN A 48 -22.50 -6.80 13.69
CA ASN A 48 -21.59 -5.67 13.49
C ASN A 48 -20.12 -6.12 13.43
N SER A 49 -19.75 -7.21 14.10
CA SER A 49 -18.39 -7.76 14.05
C SER A 49 -18.02 -8.22 12.63
N TRP A 50 -18.99 -8.76 11.88
CA TRP A 50 -18.77 -9.20 10.49
C TRP A 50 -18.55 -8.00 9.57
N LEU A 51 -19.35 -6.95 9.74
CA LEU A 51 -19.17 -5.69 9.02
C LEU A 51 -17.81 -5.03 9.34
N GLU A 52 -17.40 -5.01 10.60
CA GLU A 52 -16.10 -4.47 11.01
C GLU A 52 -14.94 -5.29 10.44
N THR A 53 -15.06 -6.62 10.42
CA THR A 53 -14.06 -7.51 9.82
C THR A 53 -13.84 -7.17 8.34
N GLN A 54 -14.91 -6.91 7.60
CA GLN A 54 -14.82 -6.51 6.19
C GLN A 54 -14.04 -5.20 6.02
N TRP A 55 -14.30 -4.21 6.87
CA TRP A 55 -13.58 -2.94 6.83
C TRP A 55 -12.10 -3.12 7.18
N TYR A 56 -11.79 -4.01 8.11
CA TYR A 56 -10.41 -4.29 8.49
C TYR A 56 -9.65 -4.97 7.35
N MET A 57 -10.26 -5.99 6.73
CA MET A 57 -9.68 -6.64 5.55
C MET A 57 -9.45 -5.63 4.42
N PHE A 58 -10.42 -4.75 4.17
CA PHE A 58 -10.29 -3.71 3.14
C PHE A 58 -9.14 -2.74 3.44
N ALA A 59 -9.02 -2.24 4.66
CA ALA A 59 -7.92 -1.34 5.02
C ALA A 59 -6.54 -2.03 4.93
N VAL A 60 -6.44 -3.32 5.26
CA VAL A 60 -5.21 -4.12 5.04
C VAL A 60 -4.89 -4.18 3.53
N VAL A 61 -5.87 -4.53 2.71
CA VAL A 61 -5.71 -4.61 1.24
C VAL A 61 -5.28 -3.28 0.65
N VAL A 62 -5.91 -2.16 1.05
CA VAL A 62 -5.58 -0.83 0.51
C VAL A 62 -4.19 -0.40 0.95
N MET A 63 -3.89 -0.48 2.24
CA MET A 63 -2.61 0.00 2.78
C MET A 63 -1.43 -0.79 2.25
N PHE A 64 -1.51 -2.12 2.27
CA PHE A 64 -0.42 -2.96 1.78
C PHE A 64 -0.42 -3.12 0.26
N GLY A 65 -1.59 -3.19 -0.37
CA GLY A 65 -1.74 -3.23 -1.83
C GLY A 65 -1.19 -1.97 -2.50
N SER A 66 -1.24 -0.80 -1.85
CA SER A 66 -0.65 0.44 -2.38
C SER A 66 0.86 0.33 -2.65
N SER A 67 1.60 -0.39 -1.81
CA SER A 67 3.04 -0.64 -2.03
C SER A 67 3.28 -1.57 -3.22
N TYR A 68 2.41 -2.56 -3.41
CA TYR A 68 2.47 -3.50 -4.54
C TYR A 68 2.09 -2.83 -5.87
N THR A 69 1.04 -2.00 -5.89
CA THR A 69 0.66 -1.24 -7.10
C THR A 69 1.73 -0.22 -7.45
N PHE A 70 2.39 0.38 -6.46
CA PHE A 70 3.53 1.27 -6.69
C PHE A 70 4.73 0.53 -7.33
N LYS A 71 5.04 -0.70 -6.90
CA LYS A 71 6.04 -1.57 -7.57
C LYS A 71 5.71 -1.82 -9.04
N ARG A 72 4.42 -2.00 -9.36
CA ARG A 72 3.93 -2.22 -10.73
C ARG A 72 3.86 -0.96 -11.58
N ASN A 73 4.18 0.21 -11.01
CA ASN A 73 3.98 1.51 -11.64
C ASN A 73 2.52 1.77 -12.06
N GLU A 74 1.56 1.13 -11.37
CA GLU A 74 0.11 1.24 -11.61
C GLU A 74 -0.56 2.22 -10.64
N HIS A 75 0.23 2.89 -9.79
CA HIS A 75 -0.29 3.89 -8.88
C HIS A 75 -0.73 5.12 -9.66
N VAL A 76 -1.98 5.56 -9.46
CA VAL A 76 -2.54 6.72 -10.17
C VAL A 76 -1.65 7.94 -9.92
N ARG A 77 -1.17 8.54 -11.01
CA ARG A 77 -0.31 9.74 -11.01
C ARG A 77 -0.81 10.77 -12.03
N VAL A 78 -0.58 12.04 -11.76
CA VAL A 78 -0.92 13.15 -12.67
C VAL A 78 0.28 13.46 -13.56
N GLU A 79 0.11 13.35 -14.88
CA GLU A 79 1.23 13.28 -15.83
C GLU A 79 1.44 14.55 -16.68
N ILE A 80 0.84 15.68 -16.32
CA ILE A 80 0.87 16.89 -17.17
C ILE A 80 2.31 17.29 -17.53
N LEU A 81 3.21 17.31 -16.53
CA LEU A 81 4.63 17.60 -16.75
C LEU A 81 5.36 16.40 -17.36
N TYR A 82 4.99 15.17 -17.00
CA TYR A 82 5.68 13.94 -17.42
C TYR A 82 5.68 13.75 -18.95
N LEU A 83 4.57 14.09 -19.60
CA LEU A 83 4.43 14.00 -21.06
C LEU A 83 5.28 14.99 -21.84
N MET A 84 5.71 16.07 -21.19
CA MET A 84 6.52 17.12 -21.82
C MET A 84 8.03 16.86 -21.71
N LEU A 85 8.44 15.87 -20.90
CA LEU A 85 9.84 15.54 -20.66
C LEU A 85 10.31 14.37 -21.54
N SER A 86 11.61 14.37 -21.88
CA SER A 86 12.28 13.21 -22.48
C SER A 86 12.40 12.06 -21.46
N GLU A 87 12.68 10.84 -21.91
CA GLU A 87 12.84 9.66 -21.04
C GLU A 87 13.80 9.91 -19.86
N ARG A 88 14.92 10.59 -20.10
CA ARG A 88 15.85 10.96 -19.02
C ARG A 88 15.26 11.97 -18.05
N GLY A 89 14.48 12.93 -18.54
CA GLY A 89 13.78 13.89 -17.71
C GLY A 89 12.71 13.25 -16.83
N GLN A 90 11.99 12.28 -17.39
CA GLN A 90 11.00 11.46 -16.67
C GLN A 90 11.64 10.67 -15.53
N LEU A 91 12.79 10.03 -15.77
CA LEU A 91 13.54 9.32 -14.73
C LEU A 91 14.01 10.24 -13.61
N TRP A 92 14.48 11.45 -13.93
CA TRP A 92 14.86 12.45 -12.93
C TRP A 92 13.67 12.94 -12.11
N LEU A 93 12.54 13.22 -12.78
CA LEU A 93 11.31 13.66 -12.13
C LEU A 93 10.79 12.59 -11.16
N ASP A 94 10.74 11.33 -11.59
CA ASP A 94 10.34 10.22 -10.73
C ASP A 94 11.31 10.02 -9.56
N LEU A 95 12.62 10.13 -9.79
CA LEU A 95 13.64 9.97 -8.75
C LEU A 95 13.53 11.06 -7.68
N ILE A 96 13.46 12.33 -8.09
CA ILE A 96 13.34 13.48 -7.18
C ILE A 96 11.98 13.46 -6.49
N GLY A 97 10.90 13.23 -7.26
CA GLY A 97 9.54 13.08 -6.74
C GLY A 97 9.46 12.03 -5.63
N THR A 98 10.07 10.87 -5.89
CA THR A 98 10.06 9.76 -4.93
C THR A 98 10.89 10.08 -3.68
N LEU A 99 12.10 10.60 -3.82
CA LEU A 99 13.01 10.84 -2.69
C LEU A 99 12.67 12.06 -1.85
N VAL A 100 12.16 13.14 -2.47
CA VAL A 100 11.91 14.41 -1.79
C VAL A 100 10.48 14.52 -1.29
N PHE A 101 9.51 13.92 -1.99
CA PHE A 101 8.10 14.04 -1.62
C PHE A 101 7.55 12.74 -1.08
N LEU A 102 7.60 11.64 -1.85
CA LEU A 102 6.92 10.40 -1.47
C LEU A 102 7.52 9.76 -0.21
N VAL A 103 8.83 9.48 -0.20
CA VAL A 103 9.48 8.80 0.93
C VAL A 103 9.37 9.61 2.22
N PRO A 104 9.69 10.92 2.26
CA PRO A 104 9.56 11.71 3.48
C PRO A 104 8.11 11.84 3.96
N ALA A 105 7.15 12.01 3.05
CA ALA A 105 5.74 12.07 3.41
C ALA A 105 5.25 10.74 4.02
N CYS A 106 5.58 9.61 3.38
CA CYS A 106 5.22 8.28 3.89
C CYS A 106 5.87 7.99 5.24
N LEU A 107 7.15 8.33 5.44
CA LEU A 107 7.81 8.16 6.73
C LEU A 107 7.20 9.06 7.82
N LEU A 108 6.86 10.31 7.49
CA LEU A 108 6.19 11.22 8.41
C LEU A 108 4.81 10.68 8.81
N LEU A 109 4.00 10.23 7.84
CA LEU A 109 2.69 9.63 8.10
C LEU A 109 2.80 8.35 8.92
N SER A 110 3.81 7.52 8.65
CA SER A 110 4.12 6.34 9.46
C SER A 110 4.47 6.71 10.89
N TYR A 111 5.26 7.77 11.11
CA TYR A 111 5.63 8.24 12.43
C TYR A 111 4.43 8.79 13.21
N LEU A 112 3.62 9.65 12.57
CA LEU A 112 2.44 10.25 13.21
C LEU A 112 1.37 9.20 13.55
N SER A 113 1.14 8.24 12.66
CA SER A 113 0.16 7.17 12.89
C SER A 113 0.63 6.13 13.92
N TRP A 114 1.94 6.02 14.19
CA TRP A 114 2.46 5.15 15.24
C TRP A 114 1.90 5.48 16.63
N ALA A 115 1.80 6.76 16.97
CA ALA A 115 1.25 7.20 18.25
C ALA A 115 -0.23 6.77 18.40
N MET A 116 -1.00 6.82 17.30
CA MET A 116 -2.39 6.36 17.30
C MET A 116 -2.49 4.85 17.57
N PHE A 117 -1.64 4.04 16.92
CA PHE A 117 -1.55 2.61 17.19
C PHE A 117 -1.16 2.33 18.64
N TYR A 118 -0.08 2.94 19.11
CA TYR A 118 0.50 2.66 20.43
C TYR A 118 -0.49 2.97 21.56
N ASN A 119 -1.18 4.10 21.48
CA ASN A 119 -2.23 4.45 22.44
C ASN A 119 -3.35 3.41 22.46
N SER A 120 -3.85 3.01 21.28
CA SER A 120 -4.89 1.99 21.17
C SER A 120 -4.46 0.60 21.65
N PHE A 121 -3.18 0.27 21.49
CA PHE A 121 -2.59 -0.98 21.96
C PHE A 121 -2.54 -1.02 23.50
N ILE A 122 -2.05 0.05 24.14
CA ILE A 122 -1.96 0.12 25.61
C ILE A 122 -3.33 0.04 26.27
N ILE A 123 -4.31 0.79 25.76
CA ILE A 123 -5.64 0.84 26.37
C ILE A 123 -6.53 -0.36 25.98
N GLY A 124 -6.03 -1.27 25.14
CA GLY A 124 -6.81 -2.41 24.64
C GLY A 124 -8.09 -1.96 23.92
N GLU A 125 -8.00 -0.94 23.06
CA GLU A 125 -9.18 -0.29 22.49
C GLU A 125 -10.07 -1.28 21.73
N MET A 126 -11.35 -1.33 22.12
CA MET A 126 -12.40 -2.08 21.43
C MET A 126 -13.33 -1.14 20.67
N SER A 127 -13.98 -1.65 19.63
CA SER A 127 -14.99 -0.88 18.92
C SER A 127 -16.25 -0.69 19.78
N ASN A 128 -16.84 0.51 19.69
CA ASN A 128 -18.07 0.88 20.41
C ASN A 128 -19.33 0.17 19.89
N ASN A 129 -19.22 -0.57 18.80
CA ASN A 129 -20.33 -1.35 18.27
C ASN A 129 -20.59 -2.59 19.14
N ALA A 130 -21.84 -3.05 19.18
CA ALA A 130 -22.17 -4.31 19.84
C ALA A 130 -21.40 -5.48 19.19
N GLY A 131 -20.60 -6.19 19.99
CA GLY A 131 -19.68 -7.23 19.50
C GLY A 131 -18.43 -6.68 18.79
N GLY A 132 -18.06 -5.42 19.05
CA GLY A 132 -16.96 -4.72 18.39
C GLY A 132 -15.60 -5.41 18.50
N LEU A 133 -14.78 -5.29 17.45
CA LEU A 133 -13.45 -5.88 17.38
C LEU A 133 -12.39 -5.01 18.06
N LEU A 134 -11.23 -5.61 18.35
CA LEU A 134 -10.05 -4.87 18.81
C LEU A 134 -9.59 -3.92 17.71
N ARG A 135 -9.37 -2.64 18.03
CA ARG A 135 -9.01 -1.60 17.05
C ARG A 135 -7.52 -1.44 16.81
N TRP A 136 -6.68 -1.86 17.76
CA TRP A 136 -5.24 -1.69 17.60
C TRP A 136 -4.67 -2.36 16.32
N PRO A 137 -5.14 -3.53 15.84
CA PRO A 137 -4.59 -4.14 14.64
C PRO A 137 -4.78 -3.26 13.42
N ILE A 138 -5.96 -2.66 13.24
CA ILE A 138 -6.20 -1.80 12.08
C ILE A 138 -5.47 -0.46 12.18
N LYS A 139 -5.28 0.04 13.40
CA LYS A 139 -4.44 1.23 13.63
C LYS A 139 -2.96 0.97 13.40
N PHE A 140 -2.49 -0.28 13.55
CA PHE A 140 -1.13 -0.70 13.20
C PHE A 140 -0.92 -0.85 11.69
N VAL A 141 -1.95 -1.29 10.95
CA VAL A 141 -1.89 -1.41 9.49
C VAL A 141 -1.56 -0.07 8.83
N LEU A 142 -1.97 1.05 9.43
CA LEU A 142 -1.71 2.40 8.92
C LEU A 142 -0.20 2.75 8.89
N PRO A 143 0.55 2.76 10.01
CA PRO A 143 1.98 3.00 9.98
C PRO A 143 2.73 1.93 9.18
N ALA A 144 2.34 0.66 9.31
CA ALA A 144 2.99 -0.43 8.58
C ALA A 144 2.85 -0.28 7.05
N GLY A 145 1.66 0.10 6.56
CA GLY A 145 1.41 0.31 5.14
C GLY A 145 2.20 1.49 4.57
N PHE A 146 2.19 2.64 5.26
CA PHE A 146 2.99 3.80 4.83
C PHE A 146 4.49 3.50 4.83
N PHE A 147 4.97 2.77 5.83
CA PHE A 147 6.35 2.32 5.86
C PHE A 147 6.70 1.40 4.68
N MET A 148 5.81 0.47 4.31
CA MET A 148 6.00 -0.39 3.14
C MET A 148 6.02 0.40 1.83
N VAL A 149 5.17 1.42 1.67
CA VAL A 149 5.21 2.32 0.52
C VAL A 149 6.53 3.09 0.48
N ALA A 150 7.02 3.59 1.62
CA ALA A 150 8.33 4.26 1.68
C ALA A 150 9.47 3.31 1.27
N LEU A 151 9.46 2.06 1.71
CA LEU A 151 10.44 1.05 1.28
C LEU A 151 10.38 0.80 -0.22
N GLN A 152 9.18 0.64 -0.81
CA GLN A 152 9.07 0.51 -2.27
C GLN A 152 9.53 1.79 -2.98
N GLY A 153 9.26 2.97 -2.41
CA GLY A 153 9.83 4.25 -2.84
C GLY A 153 11.34 4.20 -2.99
N VAL A 154 12.04 3.70 -1.98
CA VAL A 154 13.50 3.54 -2.02
C VAL A 154 13.92 2.52 -3.09
N SER A 155 13.22 1.39 -3.21
CA SER A 155 13.48 0.39 -4.27
C SER A 155 13.41 1.02 -5.66
N GLU A 156 12.32 1.74 -5.95
CA GLU A 156 12.13 2.38 -7.24
C GLU A 156 13.11 3.53 -7.50
N ALA A 157 13.49 4.29 -6.47
CA ALA A 157 14.53 5.31 -6.58
C ALA A 157 15.89 4.70 -6.96
N ILE A 158 16.25 3.56 -6.36
CA ILE A 158 17.49 2.83 -6.70
C ILE A 158 17.46 2.38 -8.17
N LYS A 159 16.34 1.80 -8.63
CA LYS A 159 16.18 1.36 -10.03
C LYS A 159 16.32 2.53 -11.01
N ARG A 160 15.63 3.65 -10.74
CA ARG A 160 15.69 4.87 -11.58
C ARG A 160 17.09 5.49 -11.61
N ALA A 161 17.80 5.49 -10.48
CA ALA A 161 19.20 5.91 -10.43
C ALA A 161 20.13 4.97 -11.23
N ALA A 162 19.89 3.65 -11.23
CA ALA A 162 20.62 2.70 -12.06
C ALA A 162 20.32 2.89 -13.56
N ALA A 163 19.08 3.21 -13.91
CA ALA A 163 18.69 3.50 -15.29
C ALA A 163 19.34 4.78 -15.82
N LEU A 164 19.43 5.84 -15.01
CA LEU A 164 20.16 7.06 -15.36
C LEU A 164 21.66 6.83 -15.62
N ARG A 165 22.26 5.79 -15.01
CA ARG A 165 23.66 5.38 -15.26
C ARG A 165 23.82 4.48 -16.48
N GLY A 166 22.73 4.05 -17.12
CA GLY A 166 22.76 3.12 -18.26
C GLY A 166 23.02 1.66 -17.85
N GLU A 167 22.92 1.32 -16.56
CA GLU A 167 23.15 -0.04 -16.06
C GLU A 167 21.90 -0.92 -16.18
N VAL A 168 20.71 -0.32 -16.27
CA VAL A 168 19.41 -1.01 -16.37
C VAL A 168 18.51 -0.24 -17.33
N THR A 169 17.87 -0.92 -18.27
CA THR A 169 16.81 -0.32 -19.09
C THR A 169 15.48 -0.45 -18.35
N ILE A 170 14.89 0.68 -17.95
CA ILE A 170 13.53 0.72 -17.40
C ILE A 170 12.64 1.33 -18.48
N ASP A 171 11.59 0.61 -18.85
CA ASP A 171 10.54 1.21 -19.66
C ASP A 171 9.75 2.17 -18.76
N ALA A 172 10.04 3.47 -18.91
CA ALA A 172 9.37 4.52 -18.14
C ALA A 172 7.95 4.80 -18.66
N LYS A 173 7.52 4.11 -19.73
CA LYS A 173 6.24 4.33 -20.37
C LYS A 173 5.12 3.84 -19.47
N TYR A 174 4.42 4.80 -18.86
CA TYR A 174 3.19 4.54 -18.13
C TYR A 174 2.02 4.44 -19.11
N GLU A 175 1.25 3.38 -18.97
CA GLU A 175 0.02 3.20 -19.72
C GLU A 175 -1.14 3.72 -18.86
N ARG A 176 -1.83 4.75 -19.36
CA ARG A 176 -2.97 5.29 -18.63
C ARG A 176 -4.05 4.21 -18.53
N PRO A 177 -4.66 4.01 -17.34
CA PRO A 177 -5.83 3.16 -17.25
C PRO A 177 -6.92 3.75 -18.16
N THR A 178 -7.31 3.00 -19.19
CA THR A 178 -8.44 3.34 -20.06
C THR A 178 -9.69 3.26 -19.21
N GLN A 179 -10.24 4.42 -18.83
CA GLN A 179 -11.56 4.49 -18.20
C GLN A 179 -12.66 4.27 -19.23
#